data_AF-A0A1C3X8B3-F1
#
_entry.id   AF-A0A1C3X8B3-F1
#
_cell.length_a   1.000
_cell.length_b   1.000
_cell.length_c   1.000
_cell.angle_alpha   90.00
_cell.angle_beta   90.00
_cell.angle_gamma   90.00
#
_symmetry.space_group_name_H-M   'P 1'
#
loop_
_entity.id
_entity.type
_entity.pdbx_description
1 polymer ?
#
loop_
_entity_poly.entity_id
_entity_poly.type
_entity_poly.pdbx_seq_one_letter_code
_entity_poly.pdbx_strand_id
1 'polypeptide(L)'
;MKISEHILTTAGSLFYKEGIRAVGIDRIVDEAKVAKATLYRHFPSKDHLVAAYLTERHERVLLQLREVTSAATLLPRDQIALIFERLFEKADSPEFRGCAFALAVAEHGDSERVVSIAREHKNAVRDIFRSIMSAARCSTEQAAAHMSLLYEGALATVAVGRDPQAVLVARDCALSVFDMATGQFIPSGGKLYDQNH
;
A
#
# COMPACT_ATOMS: atom_id res chain seq x y z
N MET A 1 -20.13 16.23 -6.83
CA MET A 1 -18.66 16.12 -6.94
C MET A 1 -18.12 17.42 -7.51
N LYS A 2 -17.11 18.03 -6.89
CA LYS A 2 -16.47 19.24 -7.43
C LYS A 2 -15.72 18.91 -8.73
N ILE A 3 -15.59 19.87 -9.64
CA ILE A 3 -14.92 19.63 -10.94
C ILE A 3 -13.46 19.19 -10.77
N SER A 4 -12.77 19.69 -9.75
CA SER A 4 -11.41 19.30 -9.41
C SER A 4 -11.31 17.84 -8.93
N GLU A 5 -12.28 17.38 -8.14
CA GLU A 5 -12.37 15.98 -7.68
C GLU A 5 -12.64 15.04 -8.85
N HIS A 6 -13.49 15.46 -9.80
CA HIS A 6 -13.75 14.69 -11.02
C HIS A 6 -12.48 14.51 -11.84
N ILE A 7 -11.78 15.61 -12.14
CA ILE A 7 -10.51 15.59 -12.88
C ILE A 7 -9.49 14.71 -12.17
N LEU A 8 -9.36 14.84 -10.84
CA LEU A 8 -8.42 14.06 -10.05
C LEU A 8 -8.72 12.55 -10.09
N THR A 9 -9.99 12.19 -9.98
CA THR A 9 -10.44 10.78 -10.02
C THR A 9 -10.16 10.17 -11.38
N THR A 10 -10.50 10.88 -12.46
CA THR A 10 -10.25 10.44 -13.83
C THR A 10 -8.75 10.30 -14.11
N ALA A 11 -7.97 11.32 -13.77
CA ALA A 11 -6.52 11.30 -13.94
C ALA A 11 -5.87 10.17 -13.13
N GLY A 12 -6.25 10.00 -11.86
CA GLY A 12 -5.71 8.96 -10.99
C GLY A 12 -6.02 7.54 -11.47
N SER A 13 -7.21 7.32 -12.02
CA SER A 13 -7.57 6.04 -12.66
C SER A 13 -6.69 5.75 -13.87
N LEU A 14 -6.53 6.73 -14.78
CA LEU A 14 -5.67 6.61 -15.95
C LEU A 14 -4.20 6.39 -15.56
N PHE A 15 -3.66 7.20 -14.64
CA PHE A 15 -2.28 7.06 -14.16
C PHE A 15 -2.01 5.69 -13.55
N TYR A 16 -2.96 5.16 -12.75
CA TYR A 16 -2.78 3.85 -12.14
C TYR A 16 -2.86 2.71 -13.16
N LYS A 17 -3.77 2.80 -14.14
CA LYS A 17 -4.03 1.73 -15.11
C LYS A 17 -3.03 1.70 -16.26
N GLU A 18 -2.64 2.87 -16.76
CA GLU A 18 -1.91 3.04 -18.02
C GLU A 18 -0.50 3.64 -17.83
N GLY A 19 -0.19 4.16 -16.64
CA GLY A 19 1.10 4.77 -16.31
C GLY A 19 1.11 6.28 -16.47
N ILE A 20 1.97 6.94 -15.69
CA ILE A 20 2.03 8.41 -15.64
C ILE A 20 2.58 8.98 -16.94
N ARG A 21 3.65 8.39 -17.51
CA ARG A 21 4.29 8.92 -18.73
C ARG A 21 3.39 8.78 -19.95
N ALA A 22 2.72 7.63 -20.08
CA ALA A 22 1.85 7.33 -21.22
C ALA A 22 0.61 8.24 -21.28
N VAL A 23 0.08 8.64 -20.12
CA VAL A 23 -1.16 9.44 -20.04
C VAL A 23 -0.86 10.93 -20.24
N GLY A 24 -1.19 11.47 -21.42
CA GLY A 24 -1.10 12.90 -21.73
C GLY A 24 -2.23 13.74 -21.10
N ILE A 25 -2.04 15.06 -21.00
CA ILE A 25 -3.08 15.98 -20.49
C ILE A 25 -4.34 15.93 -21.39
N ASP A 26 -4.17 15.86 -22.71
CA ASP A 26 -5.30 15.85 -23.63
C ASP A 26 -6.16 14.59 -23.43
N ARG A 27 -5.53 13.42 -23.21
CA ARG A 27 -6.24 12.18 -22.85
C ARG A 27 -7.10 12.33 -21.59
N ILE A 28 -6.59 13.01 -20.56
CA ILE A 28 -7.31 13.26 -19.31
C ILE A 28 -8.49 14.21 -19.55
N VAL A 29 -8.27 15.27 -20.32
CA VAL A 29 -9.28 16.29 -20.65
C VAL A 29 -10.45 15.66 -21.41
N ASP A 30 -10.15 14.80 -22.38
CA ASP A 30 -11.14 14.06 -23.17
C ASP A 30 -11.97 13.11 -22.29
N GLU A 31 -11.29 12.32 -21.45
CA GLU A 31 -11.94 11.36 -20.56
C GLU A 31 -12.77 12.05 -19.45
N ALA A 32 -12.26 13.14 -18.88
CA ALA A 32 -12.93 13.93 -17.86
C ALA A 32 -13.98 14.91 -18.42
N LYS A 33 -14.11 15.01 -19.76
CA LYS A 33 -15.06 15.88 -20.46
C LYS A 33 -15.00 17.34 -19.97
N VAL A 34 -13.78 17.85 -19.78
CA VAL A 34 -13.53 19.23 -19.34
C VAL A 34 -12.75 19.98 -20.40
N ALA A 35 -12.65 21.32 -20.31
CA ALA A 35 -11.70 22.07 -21.11
C ALA A 35 -10.28 21.99 -20.50
N LYS A 36 -9.24 22.00 -21.34
CA LYS A 36 -7.83 22.04 -20.91
C LYS A 36 -7.53 23.22 -19.97
N ALA A 37 -8.10 24.39 -20.26
CA ALA A 37 -7.98 25.58 -19.39
C ALA A 37 -8.61 25.34 -18.00
N THR A 38 -9.73 24.60 -17.94
CA THR A 38 -10.35 24.22 -16.66
C THR A 38 -9.43 23.30 -15.87
N LEU A 39 -8.80 22.31 -16.50
CA LEU A 39 -7.82 21.45 -15.84
C LEU A 39 -6.66 22.27 -15.24
N TYR A 40 -6.02 23.13 -16.03
CA TYR A 40 -4.88 23.92 -15.56
C TYR A 40 -5.24 24.96 -14.50
N ARG A 41 -6.48 25.45 -14.48
CA ARG A 41 -6.97 26.32 -13.39
C ARG A 41 -6.97 25.61 -12.04
N HIS A 42 -7.18 24.29 -12.01
CA HIS A 42 -7.18 23.49 -10.78
C HIS A 42 -5.81 22.83 -10.50
N PHE A 43 -5.10 22.44 -11.55
CA PHE A 43 -3.82 21.74 -11.47
C PHE A 43 -2.81 22.40 -12.42
N PRO A 44 -1.94 23.30 -11.94
CA PRO A 44 -1.09 24.15 -12.79
C PRO A 44 -0.14 23.41 -13.74
N SER A 45 0.16 22.14 -13.46
CA SER A 45 0.97 21.26 -14.31
C SER A 45 0.59 19.80 -14.09
N LYS A 46 1.06 18.92 -14.98
CA LYS A 46 0.92 17.46 -14.81
C LYS A 46 1.54 16.99 -13.50
N ASP A 47 2.69 17.54 -13.11
CA ASP A 47 3.33 17.27 -11.81
C ASP A 47 2.43 17.58 -10.62
N HIS A 48 1.71 18.71 -10.67
CA HIS A 48 0.77 19.07 -9.60
C HIS A 48 -0.43 18.12 -9.57
N LEU A 49 -0.90 17.68 -10.74
CA LEU A 49 -1.98 16.69 -10.83
C LEU A 49 -1.56 15.32 -10.31
N VAL A 50 -0.35 14.85 -10.65
CA VAL A 50 0.22 13.58 -10.15
C VAL A 50 0.42 13.65 -8.63
N ALA A 51 0.97 14.75 -8.12
CA ALA A 51 1.15 14.94 -6.69
C ALA A 51 -0.19 14.91 -5.95
N ALA A 52 -1.20 15.63 -6.44
CA ALA A 52 -2.54 15.61 -5.86
C ALA A 52 -3.16 14.19 -5.88
N TYR A 53 -2.92 13.43 -6.95
CA TYR A 53 -3.39 12.04 -7.05
C TYR A 53 -2.73 11.16 -5.98
N LEU A 54 -1.41 11.27 -5.81
CA LEU A 54 -0.68 10.50 -4.81
C LEU A 54 -1.05 10.90 -3.38
N THR A 55 -1.30 12.18 -3.12
CA THR A 55 -1.81 12.65 -1.82
C THR A 55 -3.20 12.07 -1.52
N GLU A 56 -4.13 12.08 -2.48
CA GLU A 56 -5.44 11.45 -2.28
C GLU A 56 -5.30 9.94 -2.03
N ARG A 57 -4.44 9.27 -2.80
CA ARG A 57 -4.16 7.85 -2.62
C ARG A 57 -3.55 7.55 -1.25
N HIS A 58 -2.67 8.42 -0.77
CA HIS A 58 -2.03 8.32 0.54
C HIS A 58 -3.08 8.34 1.65
N GLU A 59 -3.93 9.36 1.66
CA GLU A 59 -4.99 9.50 2.66
C GLU A 59 -5.93 8.29 2.66
N ARG A 60 -6.34 7.83 1.47
CA ARG A 60 -7.23 6.68 1.33
C ARG A 60 -6.63 5.40 1.90
N VAL A 61 -5.36 5.13 1.60
CA VAL A 61 -4.66 3.94 2.12
C VAL A 61 -4.49 4.04 3.64
N LEU A 62 -4.05 5.20 4.15
CA LEU A 62 -3.87 5.37 5.59
C LEU A 62 -5.19 5.28 6.36
N LEU A 63 -6.29 5.81 5.82
CA LEU A 63 -7.60 5.66 6.42
C LEU A 63 -7.96 4.18 6.59
N GLN A 64 -7.83 3.39 5.52
CA GLN A 64 -8.15 1.96 5.53
C GLN A 64 -7.27 1.14 6.48
N LEU A 65 -5.99 1.51 6.62
CA LEU A 65 -5.08 0.88 7.58
C LEU A 65 -5.41 1.29 9.01
N ARG A 66 -5.71 2.58 9.24
CA ARG A 66 -6.09 3.11 10.56
C ARG A 66 -7.38 2.48 11.08
N GLU A 67 -8.36 2.25 10.22
CA GLU A 67 -9.59 1.52 10.55
C GLU A 67 -9.32 0.13 11.15
N VAL A 68 -8.29 -0.57 10.68
CA VAL A 68 -7.90 -1.88 11.24
C VAL A 68 -7.29 -1.68 12.63
N THR A 69 -6.39 -0.71 12.79
CA THR A 69 -5.71 -0.47 14.07
C THR A 69 -6.59 0.17 15.14
N SER A 70 -7.65 0.88 14.77
CA SER A 70 -8.57 1.53 15.70
C SER A 70 -9.71 0.60 16.17
N ALA A 71 -9.84 -0.58 15.56
CA ALA A 71 -10.80 -1.59 15.99
C ALA A 71 -10.38 -2.17 17.35
N ALA A 72 -10.96 -1.63 18.42
CA ALA A 72 -10.61 -1.95 19.82
C ALA A 72 -10.76 -3.43 20.21
N THR A 73 -11.45 -4.23 19.39
CA THR A 73 -11.68 -5.66 19.61
C THR A 73 -10.59 -6.56 19.04
N LEU A 74 -9.70 -6.05 18.18
CA LEU A 74 -8.68 -6.87 17.52
C LEU A 74 -7.36 -6.89 18.30
N LEU A 75 -6.81 -8.10 18.47
CA LEU A 75 -5.45 -8.26 18.98
C LEU A 75 -4.44 -7.80 17.92
N PRO A 76 -3.22 -7.35 18.29
CA PRO A 76 -2.22 -6.88 17.34
C PRO A 76 -1.90 -7.87 16.21
N ARG A 77 -1.87 -9.17 16.52
CA ARG A 77 -1.66 -10.24 15.54
C ARG A 77 -2.77 -10.29 14.48
N ASP A 78 -4.02 -10.15 14.93
CA ASP A 78 -5.21 -10.17 14.06
C ASP A 78 -5.30 -8.91 13.22
N GLN A 79 -4.82 -7.77 13.74
CA GLN A 79 -4.68 -6.53 12.95
C GLN A 79 -3.72 -6.72 11.78
N ILE A 80 -2.57 -7.39 12.00
CA ILE A 80 -1.64 -7.72 10.91
C ILE A 80 -2.32 -8.63 9.90
N ALA A 81 -2.96 -9.72 10.34
CA ALA A 81 -3.68 -10.62 9.45
C ALA A 81 -4.71 -9.88 8.59
N LEU A 82 -5.56 -9.06 9.22
CA LEU A 82 -6.62 -8.32 8.54
C LEU A 82 -6.09 -7.29 7.53
N ILE A 83 -4.94 -6.65 7.80
CA ILE A 83 -4.30 -5.75 6.83
C ILE A 83 -3.96 -6.50 5.54
N PHE A 84 -3.36 -7.69 5.64
CA PHE A 84 -3.02 -8.50 4.48
C PHE A 84 -4.25 -9.11 3.81
N GLU A 85 -5.27 -9.52 4.56
CA GLU A 85 -6.53 -10.03 3.98
C GLU A 85 -7.25 -8.96 3.16
N ARG A 86 -7.37 -7.73 3.68
CA ARG A 86 -7.89 -6.58 2.91
C ARG A 86 -7.02 -6.24 1.70
N LEU A 87 -5.70 -6.48 1.77
CA LEU A 87 -4.83 -6.33 0.62
C LEU A 87 -5.07 -7.42 -0.43
N PHE A 88 -5.29 -8.66 0.00
CA PHE A 88 -5.59 -9.80 -0.87
C PHE A 88 -6.88 -9.54 -1.65
N GLU A 89 -7.95 -9.10 -0.97
CA GLU A 89 -9.22 -8.73 -1.61
C GLU A 89 -9.05 -7.64 -2.68
N LYS A 90 -8.18 -6.65 -2.42
CA LYS A 90 -7.86 -5.62 -3.41
C LYS A 90 -7.02 -6.15 -4.57
N ALA A 91 -6.08 -7.04 -4.27
CA ALA A 91 -5.15 -7.64 -5.22
C ALA A 91 -5.84 -8.57 -6.22
N ASP A 92 -6.98 -9.16 -5.83
CA ASP A 92 -7.80 -10.03 -6.68
C ASP A 92 -8.52 -9.26 -7.82
N SER A 93 -8.53 -7.92 -7.75
CA SER A 93 -9.06 -7.11 -8.86
C SER A 93 -8.13 -7.16 -10.08
N PRO A 94 -8.67 -7.35 -11.30
CA PRO A 94 -7.90 -7.26 -12.54
C PRO A 94 -7.36 -5.85 -12.80
N GLU A 95 -7.87 -4.84 -12.08
CA GLU A 95 -7.39 -3.46 -12.14
C GLU A 95 -6.22 -3.19 -11.20
N PHE A 96 -5.89 -4.13 -10.31
CA PHE A 96 -4.80 -3.97 -9.37
C PHE A 96 -3.45 -3.97 -10.08
N ARG A 97 -2.61 -2.98 -9.76
CA ARG A 97 -1.29 -2.78 -10.38
C ARG A 97 -0.15 -2.82 -9.38
N GLY A 98 -0.42 -3.14 -8.12
CA GLY A 98 0.55 -3.05 -7.04
C GLY A 98 0.58 -1.64 -6.43
N CYS A 99 1.74 -1.24 -5.93
CA CYS A 99 1.88 0.02 -5.21
C CYS A 99 1.90 1.23 -6.17
N ALA A 100 0.88 2.08 -6.10
CA ALA A 100 0.80 3.32 -6.87
C ALA A 100 2.03 4.23 -6.71
N PHE A 101 2.61 4.29 -5.50
CA PHE A 101 3.78 5.12 -5.20
C PHE A 101 5.06 4.58 -5.83
N ALA A 102 5.24 3.25 -5.84
CA ALA A 102 6.42 2.63 -6.46
C ALA A 102 6.36 2.77 -7.99
N LEU A 103 5.17 2.57 -8.58
CA LEU A 103 4.93 2.81 -10.00
C LEU A 103 5.21 4.28 -10.37
N ALA A 104 4.71 5.22 -9.55
CA ALA A 104 4.91 6.64 -9.80
C ALA A 104 6.39 7.04 -9.73
N VAL A 105 7.16 6.53 -8.77
CA VAL A 105 8.61 6.79 -8.68
C VAL A 105 9.36 6.17 -9.85
N ALA A 106 8.96 4.98 -10.31
CA ALA A 106 9.60 4.33 -11.47
C ALA A 106 9.44 5.16 -12.75
N GLU A 107 8.30 5.86 -12.91
CA GLU A 107 8.02 6.69 -14.09
C GLU A 107 8.36 8.17 -13.91
N HIS A 108 8.39 8.67 -12.69
CA HIS A 108 8.43 10.12 -12.43
C HIS A 108 9.38 10.48 -11.27
N GLY A 109 10.45 9.69 -11.13
CA GLY A 109 11.43 9.80 -10.04
C GLY A 109 12.37 11.01 -10.13
N ASP A 110 12.35 11.76 -11.23
CA ASP A 110 13.03 13.04 -11.39
C ASP A 110 12.28 14.20 -10.71
N SER A 111 10.99 14.02 -10.40
CA SER A 111 10.21 14.98 -9.63
C SER A 111 10.35 14.76 -8.13
N GLU A 112 11.08 15.65 -7.44
CA GLU A 112 11.22 15.61 -5.97
C GLU A 112 9.86 15.70 -5.26
N ARG A 113 8.86 16.33 -5.90
CA ARG A 113 7.48 16.37 -5.39
C ARG A 113 6.85 14.97 -5.33
N VAL A 114 7.06 14.15 -6.35
CA VAL A 114 6.53 12.78 -6.39
C VAL A 114 7.30 11.88 -5.44
N VAL A 115 8.62 11.98 -5.45
CA VAL A 115 9.50 11.17 -4.59
C VAL A 115 9.25 11.45 -3.12
N SER A 116 9.06 12.71 -2.73
CA SER A 116 8.79 13.08 -1.32
C SER A 116 7.47 12.49 -0.82
N ILE A 117 6.38 12.60 -1.58
CA ILE A 117 5.08 11.99 -1.23
C ILE A 117 5.18 10.45 -1.14
N ALA A 118 5.93 9.83 -2.05
CA ALA A 118 6.16 8.38 -2.00
C ALA A 118 6.90 7.97 -0.72
N ARG A 119 7.98 8.67 -0.36
CA ARG A 119 8.73 8.42 0.89
C ARG A 119 7.85 8.63 2.13
N GLU A 120 7.08 9.72 2.17
CA GLU A 120 6.12 10.01 3.23
C GLU A 120 5.12 8.87 3.40
N HIS A 121 4.55 8.37 2.30
CA HIS A 121 3.64 7.24 2.34
C HIS A 121 4.29 5.98 2.91
N LYS A 122 5.51 5.60 2.47
CA LYS A 122 6.21 4.42 3.01
C LYS A 122 6.49 4.55 4.50
N ASN A 123 6.88 5.74 4.95
CA ASN A 123 7.12 6.01 6.36
C ASN A 123 5.83 5.91 7.17
N ALA A 124 4.73 6.48 6.69
CA ALA A 124 3.45 6.43 7.38
C ALA A 124 2.88 5.00 7.48
N VAL A 125 3.04 4.18 6.44
CA VAL A 125 2.67 2.75 6.51
C VAL A 125 3.54 2.00 7.53
N ARG A 126 4.85 2.29 7.57
CA ARG A 126 5.75 1.72 8.60
C ARG A 126 5.33 2.13 10.01
N ASP A 127 4.88 3.37 10.20
CA ASP A 127 4.40 3.87 11.49
C ASP A 127 3.12 3.18 11.97
N ILE A 128 2.25 2.75 11.04
CA ILE A 128 1.10 1.90 11.38
C ILE A 128 1.57 0.57 11.95
N PHE A 129 2.47 -0.14 11.26
CA PHE A 129 3.02 -1.41 11.77
C PHE A 129 3.76 -1.22 13.11
N ARG A 130 4.52 -0.13 13.24
CA ARG A 130 5.19 0.25 14.50
C ARG A 130 4.20 0.40 15.65
N SER A 131 3.04 1.00 15.39
CA SER A 131 1.97 1.16 16.39
C SER A 131 1.38 -0.19 16.81
N ILE A 132 1.16 -1.10 15.86
CA ILE A 132 0.67 -2.46 16.15
C ILE A 132 1.70 -3.25 16.99
N MET A 133 2.98 -3.21 16.61
CA MET A 133 4.04 -3.89 17.37
C MET A 133 4.24 -3.30 18.77
N SER A 134 4.05 -1.98 18.92
CA SER A 134 4.09 -1.31 20.23
C SER A 134 2.95 -1.81 21.14
N ALA A 135 1.74 -1.98 20.60
CA ALA A 135 0.62 -2.54 21.34
C ALA A 135 0.88 -4.01 21.78
N ALA A 136 1.70 -4.74 21.04
CA ALA A 136 2.18 -6.08 21.41
C ALA A 136 3.37 -6.10 22.38
N ARG A 137 3.86 -4.92 22.83
CA ARG A 137 5.02 -4.76 23.73
C ARG A 137 6.34 -5.32 23.19
N CYS A 138 6.54 -5.30 21.86
CA CYS A 138 7.74 -5.76 21.19
C CYS A 138 8.72 -4.62 20.85
N SER A 139 9.97 -4.98 20.50
CA SER A 139 10.89 -4.08 19.81
C SER A 139 10.25 -3.55 18.52
N THR A 140 10.11 -2.23 18.43
CA THR A 140 9.20 -1.61 17.46
C THR A 140 9.84 -1.34 16.11
N GLU A 141 11.11 -0.91 16.07
CA GLU A 141 11.74 -0.44 14.83
C GLU A 141 12.03 -1.58 13.84
N GLN A 142 12.73 -2.62 14.29
CA GLN A 142 13.10 -3.72 13.40
C GLN A 142 11.87 -4.54 12.95
N ALA A 143 10.93 -4.79 13.87
CA ALA A 143 9.69 -5.48 13.52
C ALA A 143 8.85 -4.68 12.53
N ALA A 144 8.68 -3.36 12.73
CA ALA A 144 7.96 -2.52 11.78
C ALA A 144 8.63 -2.47 10.40
N ALA A 145 9.97 -2.47 10.35
CA ALA A 145 10.72 -2.55 9.11
C ALA A 145 10.47 -3.89 8.38
N HIS A 146 10.48 -5.03 9.10
CA HIS A 146 10.13 -6.33 8.52
C HIS A 146 8.71 -6.35 7.96
N MET A 147 7.71 -5.89 8.73
CA MET A 147 6.31 -5.87 8.28
C MET A 147 6.13 -4.99 7.04
N SER A 148 6.75 -3.81 7.04
CA SER A 148 6.70 -2.89 5.89
C SER A 148 7.34 -3.51 4.66
N LEU A 149 8.48 -4.18 4.82
CA LEU A 149 9.16 -4.85 3.71
C LEU A 149 8.33 -6.00 3.13
N LEU A 150 7.68 -6.80 3.97
CA LEU A 150 6.78 -7.88 3.53
C LEU A 150 5.55 -7.33 2.81
N TYR A 151 4.95 -6.25 3.32
CA TYR A 151 3.82 -5.58 2.68
C TYR A 151 4.20 -5.03 1.29
N GLU A 152 5.36 -4.40 1.17
CA GLU A 152 5.89 -3.91 -0.11
C GLU A 152 6.27 -5.05 -1.07
N GLY A 153 6.87 -6.12 -0.55
CA GLY A 153 7.20 -7.33 -1.31
C GLY A 153 5.95 -7.99 -1.90
N ALA A 154 4.86 -8.05 -1.14
CA ALA A 154 3.57 -8.52 -1.64
C ALA A 154 3.06 -7.65 -2.80
N LEU A 155 3.04 -6.32 -2.62
CA LEU A 155 2.61 -5.38 -3.65
C LEU A 155 3.42 -5.52 -4.95
N ALA A 156 4.74 -5.66 -4.83
CA ALA A 156 5.63 -5.83 -5.98
C ALA A 156 5.44 -7.20 -6.66
N THR A 157 5.29 -8.27 -5.88
CA THR A 157 5.09 -9.62 -6.42
C THR A 157 3.77 -9.73 -7.19
N VAL A 158 2.68 -9.19 -6.63
CA VAL A 158 1.38 -9.13 -7.33
C VAL A 158 1.46 -8.28 -8.60
N ALA A 159 2.21 -7.18 -8.59
CA ALA A 159 2.34 -6.31 -9.76
C ALA A 159 2.91 -7.05 -10.99
N VAL A 160 3.83 -8.00 -10.76
CA VAL A 160 4.48 -8.80 -11.80
C VAL A 160 3.68 -10.06 -12.11
N GLY A 161 3.37 -10.87 -11.09
CA GLY A 161 2.78 -12.19 -11.24
C GLY A 161 1.27 -12.19 -11.49
N ARG A 162 0.57 -11.09 -11.18
CA ARG A 162 -0.91 -11.00 -11.18
C ARG A 162 -1.61 -12.06 -10.32
N ASP A 163 -0.87 -12.62 -9.37
CA ASP A 163 -1.38 -13.63 -8.45
C ASP A 163 -1.57 -13.00 -7.06
N PRO A 164 -2.82 -12.82 -6.60
CA PRO A 164 -3.09 -12.27 -5.28
C PRO A 164 -2.60 -13.19 -4.14
N GLN A 165 -2.36 -14.49 -4.38
CA GLN A 165 -1.87 -15.42 -3.35
C GLN A 165 -0.54 -14.99 -2.73
N ALA A 166 0.29 -14.24 -3.47
CA ALA A 166 1.52 -13.65 -2.93
C ALA A 166 1.27 -12.79 -1.68
N VAL A 167 0.08 -12.18 -1.55
CA VAL A 167 -0.31 -11.42 -0.36
C VAL A 167 -0.50 -12.33 0.85
N LEU A 168 -1.10 -13.51 0.68
CA LEU A 168 -1.29 -14.48 1.77
C LEU A 168 0.03 -15.13 2.19
N VAL A 169 0.94 -15.37 1.25
CA VAL A 169 2.31 -15.79 1.58
C VAL A 169 3.00 -14.73 2.46
N ALA A 170 2.90 -13.45 2.07
CA ALA A 170 3.48 -12.37 2.87
C ALA A 170 2.80 -12.22 4.25
N ARG A 171 1.49 -12.45 4.35
CA ARG A 171 0.77 -12.53 5.63
C ARG A 171 1.35 -13.60 6.53
N ASP A 172 1.51 -14.81 6.03
CA ASP A 172 1.98 -15.95 6.83
C ASP A 172 3.42 -15.72 7.32
N CYS A 173 4.27 -15.11 6.49
CA CYS A 173 5.58 -14.63 6.89
C CYS A 173 5.50 -13.54 7.97
N ALA A 174 4.61 -12.55 7.80
CA ALA A 174 4.42 -11.47 8.76
C ALA A 174 3.95 -11.99 10.13
N LEU A 175 3.02 -12.96 10.14
CA LEU A 175 2.56 -13.61 11.36
C LEU A 175 3.67 -14.43 12.02
N SER A 176 4.49 -15.14 11.25
CA SER A 176 5.66 -15.85 11.78
C SER A 176 6.67 -14.89 12.42
N VAL A 177 6.95 -13.75 11.78
CA VAL A 177 7.83 -12.70 12.34
C VAL A 177 7.23 -12.10 13.61
N PHE A 178 5.92 -11.89 13.64
CA PHE A 178 5.22 -11.41 14.82
C PHE A 178 5.34 -12.41 15.98
N ASP A 179 5.06 -13.69 15.73
CA ASP A 179 5.08 -14.75 16.75
C ASP A 179 6.50 -14.96 17.31
N MET A 180 7.53 -14.86 16.47
CA MET A 180 8.93 -14.87 16.92
C MET A 180 9.26 -13.65 17.78
N ALA A 181 8.77 -12.46 17.42
CA ALA A 181 9.06 -11.22 18.14
C ALA A 181 8.33 -11.12 19.49
N THR A 182 7.17 -11.77 19.63
CA THR A 182 6.37 -11.79 20.88
C THR A 182 6.68 -12.99 21.78
N GLY A 183 7.54 -13.92 21.34
CA GLY A 183 7.78 -15.17 22.06
C GLY A 183 6.59 -16.13 22.03
N GLN A 184 5.63 -15.91 21.11
CA GLN A 184 4.46 -16.77 20.89
C GLN A 184 4.69 -17.84 19.83
N PHE A 185 5.95 -18.11 19.48
CA PHE A 185 6.28 -19.17 18.53
C PHE A 185 5.80 -20.53 19.04
N ILE A 186 4.70 -21.02 18.48
CA ILE A 186 4.25 -22.41 18.63
C ILE A 186 4.95 -23.20 17.52
N PRO A 187 5.91 -24.10 17.83
CA PRO A 187 6.52 -24.92 16.80
C PRO A 187 5.44 -25.77 16.14
N SER A 188 5.25 -25.63 14.84
CA SER A 188 4.45 -26.55 14.04
C SER A 188 5.10 -27.93 14.05
N GLY A 189 4.63 -28.80 14.94
CA GLY A 189 4.63 -30.26 14.78
C GLY A 189 5.94 -30.91 14.33
N GLY A 190 6.96 -30.88 15.17
CA GLY A 190 8.00 -31.92 15.15
C GLY A 190 7.65 -32.97 16.18
N LYS A 191 7.02 -34.09 15.76
CA LYS A 191 7.02 -35.31 16.59
C LYS A 191 8.48 -35.63 16.88
N LEU A 192 8.90 -35.46 18.14
CA LEU A 192 10.10 -36.11 18.66
C LEU A 192 9.89 -37.59 18.41
N TYR A 193 10.66 -38.13 17.46
CA TYR A 193 10.91 -39.55 17.42
C TYR A 193 11.52 -39.90 18.77
N ASP A 194 10.74 -40.69 19.52
CA ASP A 194 11.20 -41.45 20.66
C ASP A 194 12.45 -42.23 20.23
N GLN A 195 13.61 -41.82 20.74
CA GLN A 195 14.84 -42.59 20.68
C GLN A 195 15.10 -43.13 22.08
N ASN A 196 14.64 -44.37 22.28
CA ASN A 196 15.23 -45.43 23.11
C ASN A 196 15.95 -45.02 24.41
N HIS A 197 15.45 -45.49 25.55
CA HIS A 197 15.97 -46.68 26.25
C HIS A 197 15.00 -47.14 27.35
#